data_AF-A0A2V8TN24-F1
#
_entry.id   AF-A0A2V8TN24-F1
#
_cell.length_a   1.000
_cell.length_b   1.000
_cell.length_c   1.000
_cell.angle_alpha   90.00
_cell.angle_beta   90.00
_cell.angle_gamma   90.00
#
_symmetry.space_group_name_H-M   'P 1'
#
loop_
_entity.id
_entity.type
_entity.pdbx_description
1 polymer ?
#
loop_
_entity_poly.entity_id
_entity_poly.type
_entity_poly.pdbx_seq_one_letter_code
_entity_poly.pdbx_strand_id
1 'polypeptide(L)'
;MRGWWLLICPVFVLAASPDFRVERRPVAGGAEFLTVFGRVPDATDEIDEVPLVTVLRDTLGDQDPENDRLRYVWVLTSASPSLLQRAAAFLPFFYWRPDFGKNAYRQPSPVIDLGATSRGIWTALAGSTAQVIALDPNGALIRSSTRSYRNNVLDHRRVHLLEGLAVLSQLEDLPEVKPLLSEPELLEIEARLTLAGRTLGGLVTAEKLPEAYVKHRTKSEEMRAHNWELVRQRAEANGLYFEPLGLNRSATHALLWVAKDDLGERKFDGQFLGISDPFHDARLRNWTGYRQARDGRELIPLALYALEYPKVPLLLVDFRDTHAPKHREMLRHAATDTVSGVLGVSKWGNWPYLAGAWTWNFVRVRHGAANDRIARLKAYSQVRQWLALDHSLDKGLREELQKRLEILGVNPLEDSVFNEAKIARRQYAALLRYADDPHGLAARLEHDRNAELMAYEHGLAARAGLRLASLATLGLYAHHESANPRIEARLDEERRVARHVRFLETVTRSSPHPEVVWNMDEVKRVLDELAASGFPSRSAQLVERILRQTSDEETRALCQRAIQSLDAAGQ
;
A
#
# COMPACT_ATOMS: atom_id res chain seq x y z
N MET A 1 -47.23 -0.14 40.40
CA MET A 1 -45.81 -0.48 40.20
C MET A 1 -45.70 -1.66 39.24
N ARG A 2 -45.47 -1.41 37.95
CA ARG A 2 -45.10 -2.42 36.94
C ARG A 2 -44.21 -1.73 35.91
N GLY A 3 -43.01 -2.27 35.76
CA GLY A 3 -41.93 -1.69 34.97
C GLY A 3 -42.09 -1.95 33.47
N TRP A 4 -41.50 -1.04 32.70
CA TRP A 4 -41.18 -1.22 31.28
C TRP A 4 -39.72 -0.81 31.08
N TRP A 5 -38.88 -1.82 30.92
CA TRP A 5 -37.54 -1.69 30.34
C TRP A 5 -37.71 -1.84 28.83
N LEU A 6 -37.50 -0.77 28.07
CA LEU A 6 -37.37 -0.84 26.61
C LEU A 6 -35.94 -1.25 26.26
N LEU A 7 -35.82 -2.48 25.78
CA LEU A 7 -34.63 -3.02 25.14
C LEU A 7 -34.33 -2.21 23.87
N ILE A 8 -33.20 -1.51 23.86
CA ILE A 8 -32.55 -1.02 22.65
C ILE A 8 -31.83 -2.22 22.04
N CYS A 9 -32.43 -2.87 21.05
CA CYS A 9 -31.70 -3.80 20.18
C CYS A 9 -30.90 -2.99 19.15
N PRO A 10 -29.56 -2.99 19.17
CA PRO A 10 -28.81 -2.58 18.00
C PRO A 10 -29.08 -3.62 16.90
N VAL A 11 -29.67 -3.19 15.79
CA VAL A 11 -29.73 -4.00 14.57
C VAL A 11 -28.28 -4.17 14.11
N PHE A 12 -27.71 -5.33 14.42
CA PHE A 12 -26.45 -5.76 13.83
C PHE A 12 -26.71 -5.98 12.33
N VAL A 13 -26.29 -5.03 11.50
CA VAL A 13 -26.12 -5.27 10.08
C VAL A 13 -25.01 -6.30 9.95
N LEU A 14 -25.37 -7.55 9.63
CA LEU A 14 -24.40 -8.52 9.11
C LEU A 14 -23.96 -7.98 7.75
N ALA A 15 -22.83 -7.28 7.71
CA ALA A 15 -22.14 -6.99 6.47
C ALA A 15 -21.79 -8.35 5.83
N ALA A 16 -22.31 -8.61 4.63
CA ALA A 16 -21.88 -9.73 3.83
C ALA A 16 -20.37 -9.56 3.58
N SER A 17 -19.57 -10.54 4.00
CA SER A 17 -18.14 -10.51 3.69
C SER A 17 -17.97 -10.68 2.18
N PRO A 18 -17.08 -9.90 1.54
CA PRO A 18 -16.79 -10.07 0.12
C PRO A 18 -16.28 -11.49 -0.16
N ASP A 19 -16.86 -12.14 -1.17
CA ASP A 19 -16.42 -13.45 -1.65
C ASP A 19 -15.08 -13.29 -2.38
N PHE A 20 -13.99 -13.67 -1.72
CA PHE A 20 -12.66 -13.75 -2.33
C PHE A 20 -12.27 -15.19 -2.56
N ARG A 21 -11.66 -15.47 -3.71
CA ARG A 21 -11.03 -16.76 -4.03
C ARG A 21 -9.55 -16.54 -4.25
N VAL A 22 -8.70 -17.36 -3.63
CA VAL A 22 -7.26 -17.34 -3.88
C VAL A 22 -6.87 -18.57 -4.68
N GLU A 23 -6.15 -18.36 -5.78
CA GLU A 23 -5.67 -19.42 -6.66
C GLU A 23 -4.15 -19.52 -6.61
N ARG A 24 -3.64 -20.73 -6.39
CA ARG A 24 -2.23 -21.07 -6.51
C ARG A 24 -1.98 -21.69 -7.87
N ARG A 25 -1.09 -21.10 -8.65
CA ARG A 25 -0.71 -21.60 -9.98
C ARG A 25 0.81 -21.71 -10.11
N PRO A 26 1.36 -22.91 -10.40
CA PRO A 26 2.78 -23.06 -10.66
C PRO A 26 3.16 -22.37 -11.97
N VAL A 27 4.38 -21.85 -12.02
CA VAL A 27 4.94 -21.09 -13.14
C VAL A 27 6.31 -21.65 -13.50
N ALA A 28 6.69 -21.50 -14.77
CA ALA A 28 8.01 -21.87 -15.25
C ALA A 28 9.13 -21.21 -14.43
N GLY A 29 10.22 -21.95 -14.22
CA GLY A 29 11.36 -21.49 -13.43
C GLY A 29 11.24 -21.74 -11.92
N GLY A 30 10.37 -22.63 -11.46
CA GLY A 30 10.31 -23.04 -10.05
C GLY A 30 9.73 -21.95 -9.13
N ALA A 31 8.69 -21.27 -9.60
CA ALA A 31 7.99 -20.24 -8.84
C ALA A 31 6.48 -20.42 -9.02
N GLU A 32 5.70 -19.68 -8.26
CA GLU A 32 4.25 -19.78 -8.32
C GLU A 32 3.56 -18.46 -8.08
N PHE A 33 2.40 -18.33 -8.73
CA PHE A 33 1.50 -17.22 -8.54
C PHE A 33 0.44 -17.56 -7.51
N LEU A 34 0.27 -16.64 -6.57
CA LEU A 34 -0.86 -16.56 -5.67
C LEU A 34 -1.73 -15.41 -6.16
N THR A 35 -2.85 -15.71 -6.80
CA THR A 35 -3.75 -14.70 -7.38
C THR A 35 -5.03 -14.62 -6.56
N VAL A 36 -5.37 -13.40 -6.16
CA VAL A 36 -6.59 -13.08 -5.42
C VAL A 36 -7.64 -12.63 -6.42
N PHE A 37 -8.76 -13.35 -6.46
CA PHE A 37 -9.94 -13.01 -7.23
C PHE A 37 -11.02 -12.45 -6.30
N GLY A 38 -11.66 -11.36 -6.71
CA GLY A 38 -12.87 -10.85 -6.06
C GLY A 38 -14.05 -10.88 -7.02
N ARG A 39 -15.26 -10.96 -6.49
CA ARG A 39 -16.50 -10.81 -7.25
C ARG A 39 -16.91 -9.34 -7.32
N VAL A 40 -17.26 -8.86 -8.51
CA VAL A 40 -17.80 -7.51 -8.70
C VAL A 40 -19.33 -7.62 -8.71
N PRO A 41 -20.06 -6.83 -7.90
CA PRO A 41 -21.51 -6.84 -7.92
C PRO A 41 -22.04 -6.37 -9.28
N ASP A 42 -23.14 -6.98 -9.74
CA ASP A 42 -23.90 -6.64 -10.96
C ASP A 42 -23.31 -7.08 -12.32
N ALA A 43 -22.30 -7.95 -12.36
CA ALA A 43 -21.93 -8.65 -13.60
C ALA A 43 -22.98 -9.74 -13.94
N THR A 44 -23.42 -9.78 -15.20
CA THR A 44 -24.56 -10.57 -15.68
C THR A 44 -24.16 -11.91 -16.30
N ASP A 45 -22.85 -12.22 -16.36
CA ASP A 45 -22.28 -13.39 -17.02
C ASP A 45 -21.58 -14.31 -16.01
N GLU A 46 -21.76 -15.63 -16.13
CA GLU A 46 -21.19 -16.73 -15.30
C GLU A 46 -19.64 -16.75 -15.11
N ILE A 47 -18.91 -15.76 -15.63
CA ILE A 47 -17.47 -15.57 -15.36
C ILE A 47 -17.31 -14.26 -14.56
N ASP A 48 -17.72 -14.30 -13.30
CA ASP A 48 -17.88 -13.16 -12.37
C ASP A 48 -16.62 -12.78 -11.59
N GLU A 49 -15.53 -13.53 -11.75
CA GLU A 49 -14.31 -13.29 -10.98
C GLU A 49 -13.40 -12.25 -11.65
N VAL A 50 -12.87 -11.34 -10.84
CA VAL A 50 -11.92 -10.30 -11.24
C VAL A 50 -10.61 -10.53 -10.50
N PRO A 51 -9.49 -10.77 -11.19
CA PRO A 51 -8.20 -10.94 -10.55
C PRO A 51 -7.71 -9.58 -10.05
N LEU A 52 -7.58 -9.39 -8.74
CA LEU A 52 -7.24 -8.09 -8.15
C LEU A 52 -5.73 -7.93 -7.97
N VAL A 53 -5.11 -8.92 -7.32
CA VAL A 53 -3.69 -8.90 -6.93
C VAL A 53 -3.07 -10.26 -7.23
N THR A 54 -1.86 -10.26 -7.80
CA THR A 54 -1.03 -11.46 -7.91
C THR A 54 0.28 -11.25 -7.17
N VAL A 55 0.68 -12.23 -6.37
CA VAL A 55 1.97 -12.29 -5.69
C VAL A 55 2.78 -13.43 -6.29
N LEU A 56 4.05 -13.20 -6.61
CA LEU A 56 5.01 -14.25 -6.98
C LEU A 56 5.75 -14.73 -5.75
N ARG A 57 5.64 -16.02 -5.48
CA ARG A 57 6.48 -16.76 -4.53
C ARG A 57 7.50 -17.58 -5.32
N ASP A 58 8.77 -17.40 -4.99
CA ASP A 58 9.89 -18.13 -5.57
C ASP A 58 10.23 -19.31 -4.65
N THR A 59 9.80 -20.52 -5.06
CA THR A 59 9.92 -21.78 -4.29
C THR A 59 11.13 -22.62 -4.72
N LEU A 60 11.97 -22.10 -5.62
CA LEU A 60 13.06 -22.86 -6.26
C LEU A 60 12.61 -24.18 -6.93
N GLY A 61 11.30 -24.37 -7.13
CA GLY A 61 10.71 -25.59 -7.68
C GLY A 61 10.49 -26.74 -6.68
N ASP A 62 10.73 -26.52 -5.39
CA ASP A 62 10.43 -27.48 -4.34
C ASP A 62 9.11 -27.17 -3.59
N GLN A 63 8.81 -27.98 -2.57
CA GLN A 63 7.62 -27.83 -1.72
C GLN A 63 7.97 -27.34 -0.30
N ASP A 64 9.21 -26.91 -0.07
CA ASP A 64 9.67 -26.56 1.26
C ASP A 64 9.42 -25.07 1.56
N PRO A 65 8.50 -24.73 2.47
CA PRO A 65 8.21 -23.34 2.83
C PRO A 65 9.38 -22.64 3.55
N GLU A 66 10.47 -23.34 3.89
CA GLU A 66 11.63 -22.74 4.55
C GLU A 66 12.47 -21.81 3.66
N ASN A 67 12.54 -22.10 2.36
CA ASN A 67 13.33 -21.33 1.40
C ASN A 67 12.48 -20.43 0.49
N ASP A 68 11.16 -20.48 0.65
CA ASP A 68 10.20 -19.69 -0.09
C ASP A 68 10.47 -18.20 0.09
N ARG A 69 10.53 -17.47 -1.02
CA ARG A 69 10.73 -16.02 -1.01
C ARG A 69 9.69 -15.30 -1.84
N LEU A 70 9.01 -14.34 -1.21
CA LEU A 70 8.15 -13.42 -1.93
C LEU A 70 8.98 -12.44 -2.75
N ARG A 71 8.67 -12.30 -4.04
CA ARG A 71 9.42 -11.43 -4.95
C ARG A 71 8.61 -10.27 -5.49
N TYR A 72 7.49 -10.54 -6.14
CA TYR A 72 6.77 -9.52 -6.91
C TYR A 72 5.32 -9.45 -6.49
N VAL A 73 4.79 -8.23 -6.45
CA VAL A 73 3.36 -7.99 -6.29
C VAL A 73 2.87 -7.16 -7.47
N TRP A 74 1.87 -7.68 -8.17
CA TRP A 74 1.15 -6.99 -9.23
C TRP A 74 -0.25 -6.65 -8.77
N VAL A 75 -0.68 -5.43 -9.06
CA VAL A 75 -2.04 -4.96 -8.85
C VAL A 75 -2.67 -4.85 -10.23
N LEU A 76 -3.57 -5.77 -10.52
CA LEU A 76 -4.04 -6.05 -11.88
C LEU A 76 -5.12 -5.08 -12.33
N THR A 77 -5.80 -4.41 -11.40
CA THR A 77 -6.73 -3.29 -11.67
C THR A 77 -6.08 -2.12 -12.40
N SER A 78 -4.74 -2.11 -12.52
CA SER A 78 -3.97 -1.06 -13.16
C SER A 78 -3.30 -1.49 -14.47
N ALA A 79 -3.32 -0.60 -15.47
CA ALA A 79 -2.56 -0.79 -16.71
C ALA A 79 -1.49 0.28 -16.93
N SER A 80 -0.47 -0.08 -17.72
CA SER A 80 0.56 0.88 -18.12
C SER A 80 -0.05 2.03 -18.93
N PRO A 81 0.33 3.30 -18.64
CA PRO A 81 -0.26 4.45 -19.30
C PRO A 81 0.14 4.50 -20.77
N SER A 82 -0.80 4.90 -21.63
CA SER A 82 -0.57 5.10 -23.07
C SER A 82 0.35 6.29 -23.35
N LEU A 83 0.86 6.41 -24.58
CA LEU A 83 1.72 7.54 -24.95
C LEU A 83 1.03 8.89 -24.77
N LEU A 84 -0.27 8.96 -25.09
CA LEU A 84 -1.08 10.17 -24.89
C LEU A 84 -1.29 10.49 -23.41
N GLN A 85 -1.52 9.49 -22.56
CA GLN A 85 -1.59 9.70 -21.11
C GLN A 85 -0.27 10.16 -20.51
N ARG A 86 0.85 9.60 -21.00
CA ARG A 86 2.19 10.05 -20.61
C ARG A 86 2.39 11.52 -21.00
N ALA A 87 2.02 11.90 -22.22
CA ALA A 87 2.08 13.29 -22.69
C ALA A 87 1.21 14.23 -21.84
N ALA A 88 -0.03 13.84 -21.53
CA ALA A 88 -0.92 14.60 -20.65
C ALA A 88 -0.33 14.77 -19.24
N ALA A 89 0.36 13.76 -18.71
CA ALA A 89 1.03 13.84 -17.41
C ALA A 89 2.22 14.82 -17.39
N PHE A 90 2.76 15.24 -18.55
CA PHE A 90 3.76 16.31 -18.63
C PHE A 90 3.16 17.71 -18.58
N LEU A 91 1.86 17.87 -18.84
CA LEU A 91 1.22 19.18 -18.87
C LEU A 91 1.00 19.67 -17.42
N PRO A 92 1.71 20.72 -16.97
CA PRO A 92 1.45 21.29 -15.66
C PRO A 92 0.03 21.85 -15.65
N PHE A 93 -0.64 21.77 -14.50
CA PHE A 93 -2.02 22.23 -14.32
C PHE A 93 -3.09 21.46 -15.09
N PHE A 94 -2.74 20.37 -15.78
CA PHE A 94 -3.70 19.50 -16.43
C PHE A 94 -4.33 18.53 -15.40
N TYR A 95 -5.42 18.96 -14.78
CA TYR A 95 -6.12 18.22 -13.71
C TYR A 95 -7.37 17.48 -14.19
N TRP A 96 -7.35 17.06 -15.44
CA TRP A 96 -8.44 16.33 -16.07
C TRP A 96 -7.99 14.89 -16.33
N ARG A 97 -8.95 13.95 -16.25
CA ARG A 97 -8.73 12.53 -16.51
C ARG A 97 -9.34 12.13 -17.86
N PRO A 98 -8.71 12.47 -18.99
CA PRO A 98 -9.17 12.02 -20.30
C PRO A 98 -8.93 10.53 -20.46
N ASP A 99 -9.94 9.80 -20.93
CA ASP A 99 -9.78 8.40 -21.32
C ASP A 99 -9.18 8.31 -22.73
N PHE A 100 -7.85 8.25 -22.81
CA PHE A 100 -7.12 8.05 -24.06
C PHE A 100 -6.84 6.57 -24.38
N GLY A 101 -7.53 5.64 -23.70
CA GLY A 101 -7.27 4.21 -23.82
C GLY A 101 -5.97 3.77 -23.14
N LYS A 102 -5.93 2.51 -22.71
CA LYS A 102 -4.81 1.91 -21.95
C LYS A 102 -4.24 0.67 -22.62
N ASN A 103 -2.94 0.45 -22.40
CA ASN A 103 -2.21 -0.70 -22.91
C ASN A 103 -2.35 -1.89 -21.96
N ALA A 104 -3.59 -2.38 -21.80
CA ALA A 104 -3.89 -3.49 -20.89
C ALA A 104 -3.29 -4.84 -21.33
N TYR A 105 -2.83 -4.95 -22.58
CA TYR A 105 -2.19 -6.15 -23.14
C TYR A 105 -0.66 -6.15 -23.02
N ARG A 106 -0.06 -5.02 -22.61
CA ARG A 106 1.38 -4.93 -22.42
C ARG A 106 1.77 -5.63 -21.13
N GLN A 107 2.98 -6.21 -21.10
CA GLN A 107 3.56 -6.84 -19.92
C GLN A 107 3.35 -5.99 -18.65
N PRO A 108 2.68 -6.53 -17.61
CA PRO A 108 2.47 -5.82 -16.36
C PRO A 108 3.79 -5.56 -15.64
N SER A 109 3.94 -4.36 -15.10
CA SER A 109 5.08 -4.01 -14.24
C SER A 109 4.71 -4.28 -12.79
N PRO A 110 5.55 -4.98 -12.01
CA PRO A 110 5.28 -5.19 -10.58
C PRO A 110 5.27 -3.85 -9.85
N VAL A 111 4.33 -3.69 -8.93
CA VAL A 111 4.15 -2.45 -8.15
C VAL A 111 5.27 -2.34 -7.10
N ILE A 112 5.64 -3.49 -6.52
CA ILE A 112 6.74 -3.65 -5.60
C ILE A 112 7.53 -4.93 -5.91
N ASP A 113 8.84 -4.83 -5.71
CA ASP A 113 9.79 -5.92 -5.66
C ASP A 113 10.17 -6.11 -4.18
N LEU A 114 9.63 -7.15 -3.56
CA LEU A 114 9.86 -7.55 -2.17
C LEU A 114 11.28 -8.12 -1.99
N GLY A 115 11.86 -8.68 -3.06
CA GLY A 115 13.23 -9.18 -3.06
C GLY A 115 14.28 -8.06 -3.01
N ALA A 116 13.98 -6.91 -3.63
CA ALA A 116 14.91 -5.78 -3.74
C ALA A 116 14.26 -4.40 -3.45
N THR A 117 13.64 -4.26 -2.28
CA THR A 117 12.86 -3.06 -1.90
C THR A 117 13.64 -1.74 -1.95
N SER A 118 14.96 -1.77 -1.76
CA SER A 118 15.83 -0.59 -1.77
C SER A 118 16.18 -0.10 -3.18
N ARG A 119 16.09 -0.95 -4.21
CA ARG A 119 16.47 -0.65 -5.62
C ARG A 119 15.70 0.55 -6.17
N GLY A 120 14.40 0.66 -5.85
CA GLY A 120 13.55 1.77 -6.26
C GLY A 120 13.91 3.12 -5.62
N ILE A 121 14.49 3.12 -4.42
CA ILE A 121 14.90 4.34 -3.71
C ILE A 121 16.17 4.91 -4.32
N TRP A 122 17.16 4.04 -4.57
CA TRP A 122 18.44 4.47 -5.15
C TRP A 122 18.29 5.01 -6.57
N THR A 123 17.44 4.38 -7.38
CA THR A 123 17.12 4.88 -8.74
C THR A 123 16.42 6.24 -8.70
N ALA A 124 15.47 6.45 -7.77
CA ALA A 124 14.81 7.73 -7.59
C ALA A 124 15.76 8.83 -7.08
N LEU A 125 16.64 8.51 -6.12
CA LEU A 125 17.66 9.44 -5.62
C LEU A 125 18.64 9.83 -6.72
N ALA A 126 19.21 8.87 -7.46
CA ALA A 126 20.13 9.12 -8.56
C ALA A 126 19.50 10.03 -9.63
N GLY A 127 18.25 9.76 -10.02
CA GLY A 127 17.52 10.58 -10.99
C GLY A 127 17.13 11.97 -10.48
N SER A 128 17.03 12.17 -9.16
CA SER A 128 16.81 13.48 -8.55
C SER A 128 18.10 14.32 -8.54
N THR A 129 19.23 13.71 -8.18
CA THR A 129 20.55 14.36 -8.16
C THR A 129 20.99 14.76 -9.56
N ALA A 130 20.82 13.88 -10.56
CA ALA A 130 21.14 14.19 -11.96
C ALA A 130 20.34 15.39 -12.49
N GLN A 131 19.06 15.53 -12.12
CA GLN A 131 18.22 16.65 -12.55
C GLN A 131 18.63 17.99 -11.92
N VAL A 132 19.08 17.96 -10.67
CA VAL A 132 19.55 19.15 -9.94
C VAL A 132 20.87 19.67 -10.53
N ILE A 133 21.73 18.77 -11.01
CA ILE A 133 23.05 19.10 -11.55
C ILE A 133 22.99 19.53 -13.02
N ALA A 134 22.17 18.88 -13.85
CA ALA A 134 22.26 19.01 -15.31
C ALA A 134 21.39 20.12 -15.95
N LEU A 135 20.43 20.71 -15.22
CA LEU A 135 19.52 21.71 -15.80
C LEU A 135 19.75 23.07 -15.12
N ASP A 136 20.26 24.04 -15.85
CA ASP A 136 20.53 25.44 -15.47
C ASP A 136 19.23 26.22 -15.06
N PRO A 137 19.30 27.30 -14.26
CA PRO A 137 18.21 28.24 -13.93
C PRO A 137 17.21 28.60 -15.04
N ASN A 138 17.59 28.62 -16.32
CA ASN A 138 16.69 28.93 -17.44
C ASN A 138 15.69 27.81 -17.81
N GLY A 139 15.79 26.61 -17.21
CA GLY A 139 14.96 25.44 -17.50
C GLY A 139 13.61 25.36 -16.79
N ALA A 140 13.03 26.47 -16.30
CA ALA A 140 11.83 26.46 -15.42
C ALA A 140 10.63 25.68 -15.99
N LEU A 141 10.34 25.81 -17.29
CA LEU A 141 9.25 25.09 -17.98
C LEU A 141 9.55 23.58 -18.14
N ILE A 142 10.80 23.22 -18.39
CA ILE A 142 11.23 21.81 -18.48
C ILE A 142 11.21 21.17 -17.09
N ARG A 143 11.58 21.93 -16.04
CA ARG A 143 11.50 21.47 -14.64
C ARG A 143 10.06 21.30 -14.18
N SER A 144 9.14 22.23 -14.50
CA SER A 144 7.73 22.12 -14.08
C SER A 144 7.04 20.93 -14.75
N SER A 145 7.24 20.72 -16.06
CA SER A 145 6.68 19.57 -16.79
C SER A 145 7.25 18.23 -16.33
N THR A 146 8.57 18.10 -16.21
CA THR A 146 9.20 16.86 -15.70
C THR A 146 8.82 16.56 -14.26
N ARG A 147 8.63 17.59 -13.42
CA ARG A 147 8.20 17.43 -12.03
C ARG A 147 6.72 17.09 -11.92
N SER A 148 5.86 17.69 -12.76
CA SER A 148 4.45 17.30 -12.88
C SER A 148 4.33 15.84 -13.31
N TYR A 149 5.07 15.43 -14.34
CA TYR A 149 5.14 14.03 -14.77
C TYR A 149 5.61 13.09 -13.66
N ARG A 150 6.71 13.41 -12.97
CA ARG A 150 7.21 12.62 -11.84
C ARG A 150 6.16 12.51 -10.72
N ASN A 151 5.50 13.60 -10.37
CA ASN A 151 4.45 13.61 -9.35
C ASN A 151 3.24 12.75 -9.78
N ASN A 152 2.78 12.87 -11.02
CA ASN A 152 1.66 12.11 -11.55
C ASN A 152 1.98 10.60 -11.61
N VAL A 153 3.21 10.23 -12.02
CA VAL A 153 3.68 8.84 -12.03
C VAL A 153 3.82 8.28 -10.62
N LEU A 154 4.37 9.06 -9.67
CA LEU A 154 4.48 8.64 -8.28
C LEU A 154 3.10 8.44 -7.63
N ASP A 155 2.16 9.34 -7.90
CA ASP A 155 0.80 9.22 -7.41
C ASP A 155 0.08 8.02 -8.01
N HIS A 156 0.20 7.82 -9.32
CA HIS A 156 -0.33 6.64 -10.00
C HIS A 156 0.21 5.35 -9.36
N ARG A 157 1.52 5.26 -9.12
CA ARG A 157 2.12 4.11 -8.43
C ARG A 157 1.59 3.94 -7.00
N ARG A 158 1.40 5.04 -6.26
CA ARG A 158 0.91 5.00 -4.88
C ARG A 158 -0.52 4.51 -4.79
N VAL A 159 -1.40 4.97 -5.68
CA VAL A 159 -2.79 4.48 -5.75
C VAL A 159 -2.79 2.96 -5.88
N HIS A 160 -1.97 2.42 -6.79
CA HIS A 160 -1.87 0.96 -6.98
C HIS A 160 -1.32 0.23 -5.75
N LEU A 161 -0.31 0.78 -5.07
CA LEU A 161 0.16 0.22 -3.80
C LEU A 161 -0.95 0.15 -2.74
N LEU A 162 -1.79 1.19 -2.69
CA LEU A 162 -2.85 1.33 -1.71
C LEU A 162 -4.05 0.43 -2.03
N GLU A 163 -4.39 0.26 -3.31
CA GLU A 163 -5.37 -0.73 -3.78
C GLU A 163 -4.91 -2.14 -3.42
N GLY A 164 -3.66 -2.49 -3.74
CA GLY A 164 -3.09 -3.80 -3.38
C GLY A 164 -3.12 -4.05 -1.87
N LEU A 165 -2.73 -3.05 -1.07
CA LEU A 165 -2.77 -3.15 0.40
C LEU A 165 -4.19 -3.37 0.91
N ALA A 166 -5.16 -2.60 0.41
CA ALA A 166 -6.52 -2.69 0.88
C ALA A 166 -7.20 -4.02 0.48
N VAL A 167 -6.83 -4.63 -0.66
CA VAL A 167 -7.25 -6.01 -1.00
C VAL A 167 -6.65 -7.01 -0.01
N LEU A 168 -5.34 -6.96 0.22
CA LEU A 168 -4.67 -7.92 1.10
C LEU A 168 -5.13 -7.82 2.56
N SER A 169 -5.35 -6.60 3.08
CA SER A 169 -5.86 -6.40 4.44
C SER A 169 -7.24 -7.00 4.68
N GLN A 170 -8.03 -7.21 3.62
CA GLN A 170 -9.33 -7.86 3.73
C GLN A 170 -9.22 -9.38 3.71
N LEU A 171 -8.12 -9.92 3.16
CA LEU A 171 -7.85 -11.35 3.15
C LEU A 171 -7.34 -11.86 4.49
N GLU A 172 -6.70 -10.99 5.30
CA GLU A 172 -6.21 -11.33 6.64
C GLU A 172 -7.32 -11.94 7.53
N ASP A 173 -8.54 -11.42 7.39
CA ASP A 173 -9.70 -11.84 8.18
C ASP A 173 -10.37 -13.12 7.65
N LEU A 174 -9.93 -13.68 6.51
CA LEU A 174 -10.57 -14.83 5.88
C LEU A 174 -9.88 -16.15 6.24
N PRO A 175 -10.63 -17.14 6.78
CA PRO A 175 -10.06 -18.42 7.20
C PRO A 175 -9.51 -19.25 6.03
N GLU A 176 -10.03 -19.05 4.80
CA GLU A 176 -9.62 -19.77 3.59
C GLU A 176 -8.24 -19.34 3.06
N VAL A 177 -7.74 -18.17 3.47
CA VAL A 177 -6.47 -17.61 2.99
C VAL A 177 -5.28 -18.03 3.86
N LYS A 178 -5.52 -18.29 5.15
CA LYS A 178 -4.51 -18.79 6.11
C LYS A 178 -3.70 -20.01 5.65
N PRO A 179 -4.25 -21.00 4.92
CA PRO A 179 -3.45 -22.11 4.40
C PRO A 179 -2.63 -21.77 3.15
N LEU A 180 -2.92 -20.66 2.44
CA LEU A 180 -2.28 -20.30 1.17
C LEU A 180 -1.16 -19.28 1.33
N LEU A 181 -1.36 -18.30 2.23
CA LEU A 181 -0.35 -17.35 2.66
C LEU A 181 -0.21 -17.46 4.18
N SER A 182 1.02 -17.72 4.63
CA SER A 182 1.31 -17.74 6.06
C SER A 182 1.13 -16.34 6.66
N GLU A 183 0.75 -16.25 7.94
CA GLU A 183 0.65 -14.98 8.67
C GLU A 183 1.91 -14.09 8.55
N PRO A 184 3.17 -14.59 8.63
CA PRO A 184 4.34 -13.77 8.40
C PRO A 184 4.50 -13.26 6.95
N GLU A 185 4.08 -14.04 5.95
CA GLU A 185 4.10 -13.61 4.55
C GLU A 185 3.11 -12.46 4.30
N LEU A 186 1.88 -12.57 4.83
CA LEU A 186 0.88 -11.50 4.75
C LEU A 186 1.40 -10.22 5.43
N LEU A 187 1.93 -10.34 6.65
CA LEU A 187 2.52 -9.21 7.37
C LEU A 187 3.66 -8.58 6.56
N GLU A 188 4.56 -9.38 5.98
CA GLU A 188 5.65 -8.85 5.15
C GLU A 188 5.09 -8.07 3.97
N ILE A 189 4.14 -8.62 3.21
CA ILE A 189 3.56 -7.93 2.06
C ILE A 189 2.90 -6.62 2.50
N GLU A 190 2.06 -6.64 3.53
CA GLU A 190 1.35 -5.45 4.01
C GLU A 190 2.29 -4.37 4.53
N ALA A 191 3.27 -4.75 5.35
CA ALA A 191 4.29 -3.84 5.87
C ALA A 191 5.10 -3.23 4.73
N ARG A 192 5.51 -4.03 3.74
CA ARG A 192 6.30 -3.58 2.60
C ARG A 192 5.50 -2.67 1.67
N LEU A 193 4.24 -2.96 1.38
CA LEU A 193 3.35 -2.09 0.61
C LEU A 193 3.13 -0.76 1.32
N THR A 194 2.87 -0.79 2.63
CA THR A 194 2.73 0.42 3.47
C THR A 194 4.00 1.27 3.45
N LEU A 195 5.17 0.62 3.53
CA LEU A 195 6.47 1.28 3.53
C LEU A 195 6.87 1.78 2.14
N ALA A 196 6.50 1.10 1.07
CA ALA A 196 6.80 1.53 -0.31
C ALA A 196 6.14 2.87 -0.66
N GLY A 197 5.04 3.24 0.01
CA GLY A 197 4.44 4.56 -0.07
C GLY A 197 5.27 5.68 0.58
N ARG A 198 6.25 5.35 1.43
CA ARG A 198 7.09 6.30 2.18
C ARG A 198 8.45 6.52 1.53
N THR A 199 9.00 7.73 1.67
CA THR A 199 10.24 8.18 1.01
C THR A 199 11.48 7.32 1.29
N LEU A 200 11.55 6.67 2.45
CA LEU A 200 12.66 5.80 2.86
C LEU A 200 12.21 4.40 3.27
N GLY A 201 10.95 4.03 3.03
CA GLY A 201 10.40 2.79 3.59
C GLY A 201 11.03 1.52 3.01
N GLY A 202 11.53 1.55 1.78
CA GLY A 202 12.27 0.45 1.17
C GLY A 202 13.66 0.17 1.77
N LEU A 203 14.16 1.05 2.66
CA LEU A 203 15.40 0.83 3.43
C LEU A 203 15.16 0.13 4.77
N VAL A 204 13.90 -0.01 5.19
CA VAL A 204 13.56 -0.71 6.44
C VAL A 204 13.91 -2.19 6.28
N THR A 205 14.68 -2.73 7.22
CA THR A 205 15.06 -4.14 7.24
C THR A 205 13.85 -5.02 7.55
N ALA A 206 13.90 -6.29 7.13
CA ALA A 206 12.81 -7.24 7.37
C ALA A 206 12.44 -7.33 8.86
N GLU A 207 13.44 -7.21 9.74
CA GLU A 207 13.27 -7.30 11.19
C GLU A 207 12.44 -6.17 11.80
N LYS A 208 12.38 -5.01 11.13
CA LYS A 208 11.62 -3.84 11.60
C LYS A 208 10.23 -3.77 11.00
N LEU A 209 9.85 -4.72 10.15
CA LEU A 209 8.53 -4.77 9.53
C LEU A 209 7.40 -4.98 10.53
N PRO A 210 7.46 -5.90 11.51
CA PRO A 210 6.38 -6.09 12.48
C PRO A 210 6.14 -4.84 13.33
N GLU A 211 7.22 -4.21 13.80
CA GLU A 211 7.13 -2.96 14.57
C GLU A 211 6.52 -1.83 13.73
N ALA A 212 6.94 -1.70 12.47
CA ALA A 212 6.41 -0.70 11.55
C ALA A 212 4.91 -0.95 11.23
N TYR A 213 4.52 -2.21 11.10
CA TYR A 213 3.15 -2.65 10.86
C TYR A 213 2.24 -2.29 12.03
N VAL A 214 2.55 -2.77 13.23
CA VAL A 214 1.77 -2.51 14.45
C VAL A 214 1.65 -1.01 14.69
N LYS A 215 2.76 -0.27 14.62
CA LYS A 215 2.77 1.20 14.79
C LYS A 215 1.86 1.91 13.78
N HIS A 216 1.78 1.41 12.55
CA HIS A 216 0.91 1.97 11.53
C HIS A 216 -0.57 1.65 11.80
N ARG A 217 -0.87 0.41 12.19
CA ARG A 217 -2.24 -0.03 12.52
C ARG A 217 -2.80 0.73 13.71
N THR A 218 -2.07 0.78 14.82
CA THR A 218 -2.47 1.55 16.02
C THR A 218 -2.72 3.01 15.69
N LYS A 219 -1.81 3.66 14.95
CA LYS A 219 -2.01 5.05 14.55
C LYS A 219 -3.26 5.23 13.68
N SER A 220 -3.54 4.29 12.77
CA SER A 220 -4.71 4.37 11.90
C SER A 220 -6.01 4.20 12.68
N GLU A 221 -6.03 3.28 13.65
CA GLU A 221 -7.17 3.07 14.56
C GLU A 221 -7.41 4.27 15.47
N GLU A 222 -6.38 4.84 16.07
CA GLU A 222 -6.47 6.07 16.88
C GLU A 222 -7.04 7.24 16.08
N MET A 223 -6.53 7.45 14.85
CA MET A 223 -7.03 8.51 13.96
C MET A 223 -8.49 8.27 13.57
N ARG A 224 -8.85 7.01 13.26
CA ARG A 224 -10.21 6.61 12.92
C ARG A 224 -11.17 6.87 14.08
N ALA A 225 -10.82 6.43 15.28
CA ALA A 225 -11.64 6.62 16.48
C ALA A 225 -11.82 8.11 16.81
N HIS A 226 -10.73 8.89 16.74
CA HIS A 226 -10.80 10.33 16.97
C HIS A 226 -11.69 11.06 15.96
N ASN A 227 -11.51 10.79 14.67
CA ASN A 227 -12.28 11.42 13.62
C ASN A 227 -13.75 10.96 13.62
N TRP A 228 -14.01 9.70 13.96
CA TRP A 228 -15.37 9.17 14.14
C TRP A 228 -16.13 9.99 15.19
N GLU A 229 -15.53 10.18 16.36
CA GLU A 229 -16.16 10.93 17.44
C GLU A 229 -16.34 12.40 17.09
N LEU A 230 -15.35 13.00 16.43
CA LEU A 230 -15.43 14.40 15.98
C LEU A 230 -16.58 14.61 14.98
N VAL A 231 -16.70 13.76 13.96
CA VAL A 231 -17.77 13.89 12.96
C VAL A 231 -19.13 13.61 13.59
N ARG A 232 -19.23 12.58 14.43
CA ARG A 232 -20.47 12.23 15.13
C ARG A 232 -20.97 13.38 16.01
N GLN A 233 -20.13 13.89 16.92
CA GLN A 233 -20.50 15.01 17.79
C GLN A 233 -20.90 16.26 17.00
N ARG A 234 -20.18 16.56 15.90
CA ARG A 234 -20.49 17.74 15.06
C ARG A 234 -21.75 17.54 14.22
N ALA A 235 -22.03 16.32 13.77
CA ALA A 235 -23.28 16.01 13.10
C ALA A 235 -24.47 16.17 14.05
N GLU A 236 -24.40 15.56 15.23
CA GLU A 236 -25.44 15.64 16.27
C GLU A 236 -25.68 17.09 16.71
N ALA A 237 -24.63 17.86 16.97
CA ALA A 237 -24.73 19.26 17.37
C ALA A 237 -25.39 20.14 16.29
N ASN A 238 -25.23 19.80 15.02
CA ASN A 238 -25.87 20.48 13.89
C ASN A 238 -27.22 19.87 13.51
N GLY A 239 -27.71 18.84 14.21
CA GLY A 239 -28.97 18.16 13.89
C GLY A 239 -28.92 17.35 12.59
N LEU A 240 -27.75 16.86 12.21
CA LEU A 240 -27.52 15.94 11.08
C LEU A 240 -27.46 14.50 11.59
N TYR A 241 -27.81 13.55 10.73
CA TYR A 241 -27.73 12.13 11.06
C TYR A 241 -26.36 11.58 10.63
N PHE A 242 -25.69 10.91 11.55
CA PHE A 242 -24.40 10.30 11.32
C PHE A 242 -24.57 8.80 11.07
N GLU A 243 -24.03 8.31 9.95
CA GLU A 243 -24.01 6.90 9.61
C GLU A 243 -22.56 6.42 9.38
N PRO A 244 -22.04 5.50 10.23
CA PRO A 244 -20.75 4.88 9.99
C PRO A 244 -20.84 3.86 8.86
N LEU A 245 -19.89 3.90 7.92
CA LEU A 245 -19.81 3.01 6.77
C LEU A 245 -18.44 2.30 6.73
N GLY A 246 -18.43 1.04 6.29
CA GLY A 246 -17.20 0.28 6.09
C GLY A 246 -17.43 -1.24 6.06
N LEU A 247 -16.35 -1.98 5.82
CA LEU A 247 -16.36 -3.44 5.74
C LEU A 247 -16.13 -4.09 7.10
N ASN A 248 -16.76 -5.26 7.31
CA ASN A 248 -16.51 -6.20 8.41
C ASN A 248 -16.32 -5.52 9.78
N ARG A 249 -17.31 -4.70 10.21
CA ARG A 249 -17.37 -3.99 11.51
C ARG A 249 -16.39 -2.83 11.70
N SER A 250 -15.49 -2.56 10.75
CA SER A 250 -14.59 -1.41 10.80
C SER A 250 -15.19 -0.22 10.04
N ALA A 251 -15.71 0.77 10.77
CA ALA A 251 -16.22 2.01 10.18
C ALA A 251 -15.05 2.90 9.70
N THR A 252 -14.64 2.73 8.45
CA THR A 252 -13.56 3.50 7.81
C THR A 252 -14.05 4.83 7.24
N HIS A 253 -15.35 4.91 6.96
CA HIS A 253 -16.01 6.07 6.37
C HIS A 253 -17.22 6.50 7.21
N ALA A 254 -17.68 7.72 6.99
CA ALA A 254 -18.91 8.22 7.58
C ALA A 254 -19.72 8.99 6.55
N LEU A 255 -21.02 8.71 6.50
CA LEU A 255 -21.99 9.42 5.68
C LEU A 255 -22.88 10.28 6.57
N LEU A 256 -23.01 11.54 6.19
CA LEU A 256 -23.94 12.46 6.83
C LEU A 256 -25.22 12.57 6.04
N TRP A 257 -26.33 12.60 6.74
CA TRP A 257 -27.67 12.76 6.16
C TRP A 257 -28.39 13.95 6.79
N VAL A 258 -29.34 14.49 6.03
CA VAL A 258 -30.34 15.44 6.53
C VAL A 258 -31.73 14.87 6.26
N ALA A 259 -32.64 15.01 7.21
CA ALA A 259 -34.04 14.71 6.93
C ALA A 259 -34.65 15.87 6.14
N LYS A 260 -35.44 15.56 5.12
CA LYS A 260 -36.11 16.57 4.31
C LYS A 260 -37.02 17.48 5.15
N ASP A 261 -37.64 16.92 6.20
CA ASP A 261 -38.51 17.65 7.12
C ASP A 261 -37.74 18.63 8.01
N ASP A 262 -36.43 18.42 8.20
CA ASP A 262 -35.57 19.29 9.01
C ASP A 262 -35.01 20.49 8.20
N LEU A 263 -35.30 20.60 6.90
CA LEU A 263 -34.89 21.72 6.06
C LEU A 263 -35.68 22.99 6.42
N GLY A 264 -35.03 23.97 7.08
CA GLY A 264 -35.71 25.19 7.56
C GLY A 264 -34.82 26.07 8.45
N GLU A 265 -35.42 26.77 9.41
CA GLU A 265 -34.72 27.70 10.31
C GLU A 265 -33.88 26.97 11.38
N ARG A 266 -32.73 26.45 10.98
CA ARG A 266 -31.69 25.96 11.90
C ARG A 266 -30.38 26.69 11.66
N LYS A 267 -29.66 26.95 12.75
CA LYS A 267 -28.29 27.48 12.68
C LYS A 267 -27.34 26.32 12.38
N PHE A 268 -26.43 26.54 11.44
CA PHE A 268 -25.44 25.56 11.04
C PHE A 268 -24.01 26.11 11.24
N ASP A 269 -23.16 25.33 11.90
CA ASP A 269 -21.72 25.57 11.99
C ASP A 269 -20.96 24.60 11.06
N GLY A 270 -20.55 25.13 9.92
CA GLY A 270 -19.84 24.38 8.88
C GLY A 270 -18.32 24.30 9.05
N GLN A 271 -17.72 24.94 10.07
CA GLN A 271 -16.26 25.10 10.14
C GLN A 271 -15.52 23.75 10.15
N PHE A 272 -16.05 22.76 10.85
CA PHE A 272 -15.43 21.43 10.98
C PHE A 272 -15.86 20.43 9.91
N LEU A 273 -17.09 20.56 9.42
CA LEU A 273 -17.64 19.64 8.42
C LEU A 273 -17.19 20.01 7.00
N GLY A 274 -16.79 21.26 6.75
CA GLY A 274 -16.25 21.69 5.46
C GLY A 274 -17.30 21.71 4.33
N ILE A 275 -18.58 21.65 4.71
CA ILE A 275 -19.77 21.70 3.87
C ILE A 275 -20.49 23.03 4.12
N SER A 276 -21.13 23.60 3.10
CA SER A 276 -22.03 24.76 3.25
C SER A 276 -23.26 24.44 4.10
N ASP A 277 -24.05 25.44 4.49
CA ASP A 277 -25.29 25.25 5.25
C ASP A 277 -26.31 24.39 4.48
N PRO A 278 -26.70 23.20 5.01
CA PRO A 278 -27.68 22.34 4.36
C PRO A 278 -29.13 22.79 4.57
N PHE A 279 -29.46 23.55 5.61
CA PHE A 279 -30.87 23.84 5.96
C PHE A 279 -31.49 24.92 5.07
N HIS A 280 -30.67 25.84 4.58
CA HIS A 280 -31.07 26.94 3.71
C HIS A 280 -30.76 26.69 2.22
N ASP A 281 -30.25 25.52 1.85
CA ASP A 281 -29.89 25.22 0.47
C ASP A 281 -31.12 24.86 -0.39
N ALA A 282 -31.38 25.67 -1.42
CA ALA A 282 -32.47 25.44 -2.37
C ALA A 282 -32.32 24.11 -3.14
N ARG A 283 -31.08 23.62 -3.33
CA ARG A 283 -30.82 22.33 -4.02
C ARG A 283 -31.36 21.14 -3.23
N LEU A 284 -31.33 21.21 -1.90
CA LEU A 284 -31.83 20.14 -1.04
C LEU A 284 -33.36 20.14 -0.95
N ARG A 285 -34.00 21.31 -1.02
CA ARG A 285 -35.46 21.42 -1.07
C ARG A 285 -36.04 20.78 -2.33
N ASN A 286 -35.36 20.95 -3.46
CA ASN A 286 -35.73 20.40 -4.76
C ASN A 286 -34.88 19.18 -5.16
N TRP A 287 -34.42 18.39 -4.19
CA TRP A 287 -33.45 17.33 -4.41
C TRP A 287 -33.98 16.23 -5.35
N THR A 288 -33.33 16.00 -6.49
CA THR A 288 -33.70 14.96 -7.46
C THR A 288 -32.81 13.72 -7.42
N GLY A 289 -31.81 13.69 -6.54
CA GLY A 289 -30.87 12.58 -6.42
C GLY A 289 -31.41 11.44 -5.55
N TYR A 290 -30.51 10.54 -5.15
CA TYR A 290 -30.80 9.43 -4.26
C TYR A 290 -31.45 9.87 -2.95
N ARG A 291 -32.45 9.11 -2.48
CA ARG A 291 -33.16 9.32 -1.22
C ARG A 291 -33.35 7.97 -0.53
N GLN A 292 -33.32 7.98 0.80
CA GLN A 292 -33.58 6.78 1.59
C GLN A 292 -34.68 7.05 2.61
N ALA A 293 -35.68 6.17 2.67
CA ALA A 293 -36.69 6.21 3.72
C ALA A 293 -36.19 5.45 4.95
N ARG A 294 -36.10 6.13 6.10
CA ARG A 294 -35.70 5.54 7.39
C ARG A 294 -36.62 6.07 8.49
N ASP A 295 -37.20 5.18 9.27
CA ASP A 295 -38.12 5.53 10.38
C ASP A 295 -39.26 6.48 9.97
N GLY A 296 -39.78 6.32 8.74
CA GLY A 296 -40.84 7.16 8.19
C GLY A 296 -40.39 8.56 7.73
N ARG A 297 -39.10 8.86 7.75
CA ARG A 297 -38.50 10.12 7.27
C ARG A 297 -37.76 9.91 5.96
N GLU A 298 -37.85 10.88 5.06
CA GLU A 298 -37.02 10.93 3.85
C GLU A 298 -35.66 11.54 4.20
N LEU A 299 -34.59 10.73 4.13
CA LEU A 299 -33.21 11.15 4.33
C LEU A 299 -32.54 11.44 2.99
N ILE A 300 -31.82 12.56 2.94
CA ILE A 300 -31.01 13.00 1.81
C ILE A 300 -29.53 12.92 2.20
N PRO A 301 -28.67 12.24 1.42
CA PRO A 301 -27.25 12.17 1.72
C PRO A 301 -26.60 13.55 1.47
N LEU A 302 -25.76 13.98 2.40
CA LEU A 302 -25.07 15.27 2.33
C LEU A 302 -23.61 15.13 1.95
N ALA A 303 -22.87 14.31 2.70
CA ALA A 303 -21.43 14.27 2.59
C ALA A 303 -20.83 12.95 3.07
N LEU A 304 -19.85 12.44 2.30
CA LEU A 304 -19.06 11.26 2.65
C LEU A 304 -17.68 11.70 3.16
N TYR A 305 -17.28 11.17 4.31
CA TYR A 305 -15.99 11.44 4.94
C TYR A 305 -15.13 10.18 5.08
N ALA A 306 -13.82 10.34 4.93
CA ALA A 306 -12.84 9.35 5.35
C ALA A 306 -12.38 9.61 6.78
N LEU A 307 -12.46 8.59 7.62
CA LEU A 307 -12.12 8.68 9.05
C LEU A 307 -10.65 8.38 9.32
N GLU A 308 -9.93 7.73 8.41
CA GLU A 308 -8.48 7.44 8.59
C GLU A 308 -7.56 8.59 8.21
N TYR A 309 -8.11 9.70 7.72
CA TYR A 309 -7.28 10.82 7.27
C TYR A 309 -6.60 11.50 8.48
N PRO A 310 -5.29 11.83 8.39
CA PRO A 310 -4.56 12.35 9.53
C PRO A 310 -5.11 13.69 10.02
N LYS A 311 -5.35 13.76 11.33
CA LYS A 311 -5.73 14.94 12.12
C LYS A 311 -7.16 15.46 11.94
N VAL A 312 -7.75 15.35 10.75
CA VAL A 312 -9.13 15.77 10.48
C VAL A 312 -9.82 14.82 9.51
N PRO A 313 -11.15 14.64 9.60
CA PRO A 313 -11.90 13.88 8.61
C PRO A 313 -11.80 14.54 7.24
N LEU A 314 -11.53 13.74 6.21
CA LEU A 314 -11.46 14.24 4.84
C LEU A 314 -12.83 14.15 4.18
N LEU A 315 -13.38 15.28 3.73
CA LEU A 315 -14.56 15.31 2.86
C LEU A 315 -14.19 14.75 1.49
N LEU A 316 -14.76 13.60 1.16
CA LEU A 316 -14.57 12.90 -0.11
C LEU A 316 -15.61 13.33 -1.14
N VAL A 317 -16.89 13.26 -0.77
CA VAL A 317 -18.01 13.59 -1.66
C VAL A 317 -18.89 14.60 -0.95
N ASP A 318 -19.23 15.69 -1.63
CA ASP A 318 -20.36 16.56 -1.27
C ASP A 318 -21.47 16.32 -2.28
N PHE A 319 -22.63 15.88 -1.81
CA PHE A 319 -23.76 15.53 -2.67
C PHE A 319 -24.39 16.78 -3.32
N ARG A 320 -24.21 17.96 -2.74
CA ARG A 320 -24.77 19.22 -3.26
C ARG A 320 -23.86 19.88 -4.28
N ASP A 321 -22.56 19.66 -4.14
CA ASP A 321 -21.53 20.17 -5.06
C ASP A 321 -20.42 19.12 -5.26
N THR A 322 -20.64 18.24 -6.23
CA THR A 322 -19.68 17.19 -6.59
C THR A 322 -18.30 17.74 -6.96
N HIS A 323 -18.23 18.97 -7.48
CA HIS A 323 -16.98 19.55 -7.95
C HIS A 323 -16.23 20.32 -6.86
N ALA A 324 -16.88 20.70 -5.76
CA ALA A 324 -16.22 21.46 -4.69
C ALA A 324 -14.95 20.78 -4.15
N PRO A 325 -14.93 19.47 -3.83
CA PRO A 325 -13.69 18.78 -3.43
C PRO A 325 -12.63 18.81 -4.53
N LYS A 326 -13.02 18.60 -5.79
CA LYS A 326 -12.12 18.66 -6.96
C LYS A 326 -11.52 20.05 -7.17
N HIS A 327 -12.30 21.12 -7.08
CA HIS A 327 -11.80 22.49 -7.24
C HIS A 327 -10.81 22.85 -6.14
N ARG A 328 -11.10 22.48 -4.89
CA ARG A 328 -10.17 22.63 -3.77
C ARG A 328 -8.86 21.88 -4.04
N GLU A 329 -8.95 20.71 -4.66
CA GLU A 329 -7.81 19.88 -5.03
C GLU A 329 -6.97 20.53 -6.14
N MET A 330 -7.60 20.96 -7.23
CA MET A 330 -6.94 21.66 -8.34
C MET A 330 -6.22 22.92 -7.87
N LEU A 331 -6.84 23.74 -7.02
CA LEU A 331 -6.23 24.95 -6.46
C LEU A 331 -4.99 24.63 -5.61
N ARG A 332 -5.03 23.54 -4.84
CA ARG A 332 -3.88 23.08 -4.04
C ARG A 332 -2.75 22.58 -4.93
N HIS A 333 -3.04 21.77 -5.93
CA HIS A 333 -2.04 21.34 -6.90
C HIS A 333 -1.42 22.53 -7.63
N ALA A 334 -2.25 23.48 -8.08
CA ALA A 334 -1.79 24.67 -8.77
C ALA A 334 -0.85 25.51 -7.90
N ALA A 335 -1.17 25.72 -6.62
CA ALA A 335 -0.30 26.43 -5.68
C ALA A 335 1.04 25.70 -5.46
N THR A 336 1.03 24.37 -5.44
CA THR A 336 2.26 23.57 -5.28
C THR A 336 3.14 23.63 -6.53
N ASP A 337 2.52 23.58 -7.71
CA ASP A 337 3.20 23.57 -9.01
C ASP A 337 3.70 24.96 -9.43
N THR A 338 2.94 26.04 -9.17
CA THR A 338 3.36 27.43 -9.47
C THR A 338 4.53 27.87 -8.60
N VAL A 339 4.43 27.69 -7.28
CA VAL A 339 5.46 28.20 -6.36
C VAL A 339 6.78 27.44 -6.51
N SER A 340 6.73 26.15 -6.83
CA SER A 340 7.93 25.32 -6.96
C SER A 340 8.45 25.17 -8.40
N GLY A 341 7.64 25.47 -9.41
CA GLY A 341 7.97 25.29 -10.83
C GLY A 341 8.18 26.59 -11.61
N VAL A 342 7.34 27.61 -11.40
CA VAL A 342 7.38 28.88 -12.16
C VAL A 342 8.30 29.90 -11.49
N LEU A 343 8.32 29.95 -10.16
CA LEU A 343 9.15 30.89 -9.40
C LEU A 343 10.58 30.38 -9.15
N GLY A 344 10.96 29.20 -9.64
CA GLY A 344 12.31 28.64 -9.46
C GLY A 344 12.69 28.32 -8.01
N VAL A 345 11.78 28.45 -7.05
CA VAL A 345 12.05 28.23 -5.62
C VAL A 345 12.15 26.73 -5.33
N SER A 346 13.37 26.21 -5.43
CA SER A 346 13.73 24.88 -4.94
C SER A 346 13.62 24.85 -3.41
N LYS A 347 12.90 23.84 -2.86
CA LYS A 347 12.86 23.60 -1.41
C LYS A 347 14.28 23.49 -0.83
N TRP A 348 15.20 22.86 -1.56
CA TRP A 348 16.58 22.63 -1.09
C TRP A 348 17.51 23.83 -1.28
N GLY A 349 17.12 24.86 -2.04
CA GLY A 349 17.93 26.06 -2.31
C GLY A 349 17.47 27.33 -1.60
N ASN A 350 16.27 27.33 -0.98
CA ASN A 350 15.72 28.50 -0.29
C ASN A 350 15.12 28.07 1.07
N TRP A 351 15.99 27.91 2.06
CA TRP A 351 15.64 27.57 3.44
C TRP A 351 14.57 28.49 4.06
N PRO A 352 14.58 29.82 3.84
CA PRO A 352 13.52 30.72 4.31
C PRO A 352 12.12 30.36 3.78
N TYR A 353 12.01 30.03 2.49
CA TYR A 353 10.75 29.56 1.92
C TYR A 353 10.32 28.20 2.49
N LEU A 354 11.27 27.28 2.70
CA LEU A 354 10.99 25.98 3.31
C LEU A 354 10.44 26.16 4.74
N ALA A 355 11.07 27.04 5.54
CA ALA A 355 10.60 27.39 6.87
C ALA A 355 9.21 28.06 6.83
N GLY A 356 8.99 29.04 5.96
CA GLY A 356 7.69 29.71 5.80
C GLY A 356 6.58 28.77 5.37
N ALA A 357 6.83 27.88 4.40
CA ALA A 357 5.88 26.87 3.96
C ALA A 357 5.60 25.81 5.04
N TRP A 358 6.61 25.46 5.84
CA TRP A 358 6.44 24.54 6.98
C TRP A 358 5.55 25.17 8.06
N THR A 359 5.81 26.42 8.46
CA THR A 359 5.00 27.16 9.45
C THR A 359 3.57 27.39 8.95
N TRP A 360 3.41 27.78 7.69
CA TRP A 360 2.10 27.95 7.05
C TRP A 360 1.29 26.64 7.00
N ASN A 361 1.94 25.54 6.64
CA ASN A 361 1.31 24.23 6.67
C ASN A 361 0.99 23.80 8.11
N PHE A 362 1.87 24.08 9.07
CA PHE A 362 1.63 23.77 10.49
C PHE A 362 0.36 24.48 11.00
N VAL A 363 0.20 25.78 10.71
CA VAL A 363 -0.99 26.55 11.09
C VAL A 363 -2.24 26.05 10.38
N ARG A 364 -2.20 25.88 9.05
CA ARG A 364 -3.36 25.37 8.29
C ARG A 364 -3.80 23.98 8.72
N VAL A 365 -2.85 23.09 8.99
CA VAL A 365 -3.14 21.73 9.45
C VAL A 365 -3.72 21.75 10.87
N ARG A 366 -3.29 22.66 11.73
CA ARG A 366 -3.89 22.89 13.06
C ARG A 366 -5.30 23.50 12.98
N HIS A 367 -5.62 24.15 11.86
CA HIS A 367 -6.97 24.67 11.55
C HIS A 367 -7.77 23.75 10.61
N GLY A 368 -7.39 22.46 10.51
CA GLY A 368 -8.18 21.44 9.85
C GLY A 368 -8.07 21.37 8.32
N ALA A 369 -7.01 21.91 7.73
CA ALA A 369 -6.76 21.74 6.30
C ALA A 369 -6.20 20.34 5.97
N ALA A 370 -6.91 19.61 5.10
CA ALA A 370 -6.44 18.36 4.52
C ALA A 370 -5.32 18.59 3.49
N ASN A 371 -4.06 18.69 3.95
CA ASN A 371 -2.89 19.01 3.12
C ASN A 371 -2.00 17.80 2.75
N ASP A 372 -2.26 16.61 3.31
CA ASP A 372 -1.50 15.39 3.03
C ASP A 372 -2.02 14.70 1.77
N ARG A 373 -1.26 14.89 0.68
CA ARG A 373 -1.55 14.31 -0.64
C ARG A 373 -1.61 12.78 -0.60
N ILE A 374 -0.76 12.11 0.19
CA ILE A 374 -0.69 10.65 0.23
C ILE A 374 -1.90 10.09 0.96
N ALA A 375 -2.21 10.65 2.13
CA ALA A 375 -3.36 10.19 2.92
C ALA A 375 -4.70 10.41 2.18
N ARG A 376 -4.78 11.42 1.32
CA ARG A 376 -5.95 11.68 0.49
C ARG A 376 -6.10 10.65 -0.64
N LEU A 377 -5.02 10.34 -1.35
CA LEU A 377 -5.04 9.27 -2.36
C LEU A 377 -5.44 7.93 -1.74
N LYS A 378 -4.92 7.63 -0.54
CA LYS A 378 -5.33 6.48 0.27
C LYS A 378 -6.83 6.48 0.56
N ALA A 379 -7.37 7.61 1.03
CA ALA A 379 -8.79 7.71 1.31
C ALA A 379 -9.65 7.47 0.05
N TYR A 380 -9.27 8.04 -1.11
CA TYR A 380 -10.01 7.79 -2.36
C TYR A 380 -9.91 6.33 -2.84
N SER A 381 -8.74 5.70 -2.77
CA SER A 381 -8.58 4.29 -3.16
C SER A 381 -9.37 3.36 -2.23
N GLN A 382 -9.33 3.60 -0.92
CA GLN A 382 -10.08 2.84 0.07
C GLN A 382 -11.59 2.91 -0.17
N VAL A 383 -12.15 4.09 -0.48
CA VAL A 383 -13.59 4.23 -0.76
C VAL A 383 -13.99 3.52 -2.04
N ARG A 384 -13.20 3.68 -3.12
CA ARG A 384 -13.47 3.03 -4.40
C ARG A 384 -13.52 1.51 -4.23
N GLN A 385 -12.54 0.96 -3.53
CA GLN A 385 -12.48 -0.46 -3.25
C GLN A 385 -13.62 -0.90 -2.33
N TRP A 386 -13.93 -0.15 -1.28
CA TRP A 386 -15.08 -0.43 -0.42
C TRP A 386 -16.38 -0.48 -1.23
N LEU A 387 -16.64 0.50 -2.10
CA LEU A 387 -17.82 0.51 -2.96
C LEU A 387 -17.84 -0.60 -4.01
N ALA A 388 -16.67 -1.13 -4.40
CA ALA A 388 -16.58 -2.25 -5.35
C ALA A 388 -16.88 -3.59 -4.67
N LEU A 389 -16.61 -3.72 -3.37
CA LEU A 389 -16.67 -4.99 -2.64
C LEU A 389 -17.86 -5.09 -1.68
N ASP A 390 -18.42 -3.96 -1.25
CA ASP A 390 -19.52 -3.96 -0.30
C ASP A 390 -20.88 -4.23 -0.97
N HIS A 391 -21.41 -5.42 -0.70
CA HIS A 391 -22.73 -5.85 -1.15
C HIS A 391 -23.87 -5.36 -0.25
N SER A 392 -23.58 -4.83 0.94
CA SER A 392 -24.59 -4.42 1.93
C SER A 392 -25.16 -3.02 1.68
N LEU A 393 -24.44 -2.16 0.96
CA LEU A 393 -24.89 -0.81 0.63
C LEU A 393 -26.01 -0.86 -0.41
N ASP A 394 -27.02 0.01 -0.26
CA ASP A 394 -28.08 0.16 -1.27
C ASP A 394 -27.50 0.45 -2.66
N LYS A 395 -28.03 -0.24 -3.68
CA LYS A 395 -27.50 -0.17 -5.05
C LYS A 395 -27.55 1.25 -5.61
N GLY A 396 -28.63 2.00 -5.38
CA GLY A 396 -28.77 3.37 -5.86
C GLY A 396 -27.78 4.32 -5.19
N LEU A 397 -27.54 4.16 -3.89
CA LEU A 397 -26.52 4.95 -3.18
C LEU A 397 -25.11 4.64 -3.68
N ARG A 398 -24.81 3.35 -3.91
CA ARG A 398 -23.51 2.87 -4.40
C ARG A 398 -23.19 3.45 -5.77
N GLU A 399 -24.12 3.36 -6.73
CA GLU A 399 -23.95 3.90 -8.09
C GLU A 399 -23.72 5.42 -8.07
N GLU A 400 -24.48 6.14 -7.24
CA GLU A 400 -24.36 7.60 -7.12
C GLU A 400 -23.00 8.00 -6.51
N LEU A 401 -22.52 7.27 -5.50
CA LEU A 401 -21.19 7.49 -4.93
C LEU A 401 -20.07 7.17 -5.93
N GLN A 402 -20.16 6.05 -6.65
CA GLN A 402 -19.18 5.69 -7.68
C GLN A 402 -19.08 6.77 -8.77
N LYS A 403 -20.23 7.22 -9.29
CA LYS A 403 -20.31 8.30 -10.29
C LYS A 403 -19.67 9.60 -9.80
N ARG A 404 -19.90 9.96 -8.54
CA ARG A 404 -19.34 11.20 -7.95
C ARG A 404 -17.84 11.08 -7.71
N LEU A 405 -17.36 9.95 -7.20
CA LEU A 405 -15.93 9.70 -6.99
C LEU A 405 -15.14 9.65 -8.30
N GLU A 406 -15.77 9.21 -9.38
CA GLU A 406 -15.15 9.21 -10.71
C GLU A 406 -14.80 10.64 -11.17
N ILE A 407 -15.70 11.59 -10.93
CA ILE A 407 -15.51 13.00 -11.30
C ILE A 407 -14.33 13.63 -10.55
N LEU A 408 -14.01 13.13 -9.35
CA LEU A 408 -12.97 13.67 -8.47
C LEU A 408 -11.53 13.31 -8.88
N GLY A 409 -11.35 12.37 -9.82
CA GLY A 409 -10.03 12.06 -10.36
C GLY A 409 -9.35 13.29 -10.96
N VAL A 410 -8.17 13.64 -10.44
CA VAL A 410 -7.36 14.79 -10.89
C VAL A 410 -6.09 14.37 -11.63
N ASN A 411 -5.67 13.11 -11.51
CA ASN A 411 -4.48 12.62 -12.18
C ASN A 411 -4.85 12.05 -13.57
N PRO A 412 -4.23 12.53 -14.66
CA PRO A 412 -4.50 12.03 -16.01
C PRO A 412 -4.12 10.56 -16.22
N LEU A 413 -3.33 9.96 -15.32
CA LEU A 413 -2.92 8.57 -15.38
C LEU A 413 -3.91 7.60 -14.71
N GLU A 414 -4.79 8.07 -13.83
CA GLU A 414 -5.72 7.21 -13.07
C GLU A 414 -6.68 6.41 -13.96
N ASP A 415 -7.08 5.25 -13.47
CA ASP A 415 -8.07 4.35 -14.08
C ASP A 415 -9.49 4.78 -13.71
N SER A 416 -10.47 4.44 -14.56
CA SER A 416 -11.88 4.54 -14.22
C SER A 416 -12.32 3.27 -13.50
N VAL A 417 -13.10 3.44 -12.43
CA VAL A 417 -13.64 2.33 -11.63
C VAL A 417 -14.41 1.34 -12.50
N PHE A 418 -15.14 1.86 -13.49
CA PHE A 418 -15.92 1.06 -14.45
C PHE A 418 -15.06 0.19 -15.38
N ASN A 419 -13.79 0.53 -15.61
CA ASN A 419 -12.91 -0.24 -16.49
C ASN A 419 -11.93 -1.14 -15.72
N GLU A 420 -11.78 -0.98 -14.40
CA GLU A 420 -10.82 -1.72 -13.57
C GLU A 420 -10.96 -3.23 -13.74
N ALA A 421 -12.19 -3.77 -13.69
CA ALA A 421 -12.44 -5.20 -13.86
C ALA A 421 -11.97 -5.74 -15.23
N LYS A 422 -12.23 -4.98 -16.30
CA LYS A 422 -11.83 -5.35 -17.67
C LYS A 422 -10.32 -5.23 -17.87
N ILE A 423 -9.70 -4.21 -17.26
CA ILE A 423 -8.25 -4.03 -17.26
C ILE A 423 -7.58 -5.17 -16.51
N ALA A 424 -8.11 -5.54 -15.35
CA ALA A 424 -7.63 -6.62 -14.52
C ALA A 424 -7.57 -7.96 -15.22
N ARG A 425 -8.65 -8.35 -15.90
CA ARG A 425 -8.69 -9.60 -16.70
C ARG A 425 -7.65 -9.60 -17.82
N ARG A 426 -7.49 -8.47 -18.51
CA ARG A 426 -6.50 -8.33 -19.61
C ARG A 426 -5.07 -8.35 -19.10
N GLN A 427 -4.80 -7.68 -17.98
CA GLN A 427 -3.49 -7.67 -17.32
C GLN A 427 -3.13 -9.05 -16.78
N TYR A 428 -4.09 -9.77 -16.19
CA TYR A 428 -3.89 -11.15 -15.76
C TYR A 428 -3.53 -12.06 -16.93
N ALA A 429 -4.27 -11.97 -18.04
CA ALA A 429 -3.95 -12.72 -19.26
C ALA A 429 -2.56 -12.36 -19.81
N ALA A 430 -2.17 -11.08 -19.76
CA ALA A 430 -0.82 -10.65 -20.16
C ALA A 430 0.27 -11.15 -19.19
N LEU A 431 -0.02 -11.23 -17.89
CA LEU A 431 0.88 -11.79 -16.88
C LEU A 431 1.11 -13.28 -17.11
N LEU A 432 0.05 -14.04 -17.39
CA LEU A 432 0.16 -15.46 -17.73
C LEU A 432 1.00 -15.68 -18.99
N ARG A 433 0.80 -14.88 -20.04
CA ARG A 433 1.66 -14.94 -21.24
C ARG A 433 3.13 -14.63 -20.94
N TYR A 434 3.39 -13.67 -20.07
CA TYR A 434 4.75 -13.33 -19.65
C TYR A 434 5.39 -14.44 -18.80
N ALA A 435 4.57 -15.17 -18.04
CA ALA A 435 4.97 -16.31 -17.24
C ALA A 435 5.28 -17.56 -18.10
N ASP A 436 4.52 -17.77 -19.17
CA ASP A 436 4.70 -18.88 -20.10
C ASP A 436 5.88 -18.66 -21.07
N ASP A 437 6.33 -17.40 -21.27
CA ASP A 437 7.49 -17.07 -22.10
C ASP A 437 8.81 -17.45 -21.41
N PRO A 438 9.64 -18.35 -22.00
CA PRO A 438 10.94 -18.73 -21.44
C PRO A 438 11.90 -17.55 -21.24
N HIS A 439 11.84 -16.56 -22.12
CA HIS A 439 12.64 -15.33 -22.02
C HIS A 439 11.94 -14.24 -21.21
N GLY A 440 10.75 -14.53 -20.70
CA GLY A 440 9.91 -13.63 -19.94
C GLY A 440 10.21 -13.66 -18.44
N LEU A 441 9.33 -14.29 -17.68
CA LEU A 441 9.43 -14.33 -16.22
C LEU A 441 10.56 -15.23 -15.74
N ALA A 442 10.76 -16.39 -16.37
CA ALA A 442 11.79 -17.35 -15.97
C ALA A 442 13.20 -16.74 -16.06
N ALA A 443 13.55 -16.11 -17.19
CA ALA A 443 14.81 -15.40 -17.36
C ALA A 443 15.00 -14.26 -16.34
N ARG A 444 13.92 -13.56 -15.98
CA ARG A 444 13.97 -12.51 -14.96
C ARG A 444 14.22 -13.08 -13.57
N LEU A 445 13.58 -14.20 -13.22
CA LEU A 445 13.79 -14.89 -11.95
C LEU A 445 15.24 -15.36 -11.81
N GLU A 446 15.80 -15.94 -12.86
CA GLU A 446 17.21 -16.35 -12.88
C GLU A 446 18.15 -15.16 -12.66
N HIS A 447 17.90 -14.03 -13.34
CA HIS A 447 18.67 -12.81 -13.12
C HIS A 447 18.59 -12.31 -11.67
N ASP A 448 17.40 -12.36 -11.05
CA ASP A 448 17.23 -11.93 -9.66
C ASP A 448 17.81 -12.92 -8.64
N ARG A 449 17.79 -14.23 -8.92
CA ARG A 449 18.46 -15.26 -8.12
C ARG A 449 19.97 -15.06 -8.15
N ASN A 450 20.53 -14.80 -9.32
CA ASN A 450 21.94 -14.46 -9.46
C ASN A 450 22.29 -13.17 -8.71
N ALA A 451 21.46 -12.13 -8.81
CA ALA A 451 21.68 -10.89 -8.07
C ALA A 451 21.58 -11.05 -6.54
N GLU A 452 20.75 -11.99 -6.08
CA GLU A 452 20.60 -12.38 -4.68
C GLU A 452 21.84 -13.13 -4.18
N LEU A 453 22.32 -14.11 -4.94
CA LEU A 453 23.49 -14.91 -4.59
C LEU A 453 24.77 -14.04 -4.57
N MET A 454 24.93 -13.16 -5.54
CA MET A 454 25.96 -12.11 -5.54
C MET A 454 25.93 -11.22 -4.30
N ALA A 455 24.75 -11.04 -3.68
CA ALA A 455 24.62 -10.24 -2.46
C ALA A 455 25.09 -10.99 -1.20
N TYR A 456 25.07 -12.32 -1.22
CA TYR A 456 25.61 -13.19 -0.19
C TYR A 456 27.13 -13.35 -0.33
N GLU A 457 27.64 -13.61 -1.54
CA GLU A 457 29.07 -13.86 -1.76
C GLU A 457 29.95 -12.60 -1.66
N HIS A 458 29.42 -11.45 -2.10
CA HIS A 458 30.23 -10.25 -2.24
C HIS A 458 29.84 -9.12 -1.28
N GLY A 459 30.87 -8.60 -0.60
CA GLY A 459 30.78 -7.36 0.16
C GLY A 459 30.30 -6.17 -0.69
N LEU A 460 29.80 -5.12 -0.01
CA LEU A 460 29.27 -3.92 -0.68
C LEU A 460 30.27 -3.28 -1.66
N ALA A 461 31.56 -3.29 -1.32
CA ALA A 461 32.63 -2.75 -2.16
C ALA A 461 32.85 -3.56 -3.45
N ALA A 462 32.90 -4.88 -3.35
CA ALA A 462 33.04 -5.77 -4.52
C ALA A 462 31.84 -5.65 -5.47
N ARG A 463 30.61 -5.57 -4.92
CA ARG A 463 29.39 -5.34 -5.73
C ARG A 463 29.38 -3.99 -6.43
N ALA A 464 29.85 -2.93 -5.76
CA ALA A 464 29.97 -1.62 -6.38
C ALA A 464 31.00 -1.63 -7.53
N GLY A 465 32.13 -2.31 -7.34
CA GLY A 465 33.15 -2.51 -8.38
C GLY A 465 32.62 -3.24 -9.61
N LEU A 466 31.87 -4.34 -9.41
CA LEU A 466 31.28 -5.10 -10.52
C LEU A 466 30.22 -4.30 -11.29
N ARG A 467 29.40 -3.50 -10.60
CA ARG A 467 28.44 -2.59 -11.26
C ARG A 467 29.12 -1.45 -12.03
N LEU A 468 30.25 -0.94 -11.52
CA LEU A 468 31.05 0.04 -12.24
C LEU A 468 31.70 -0.59 -13.47
N ALA A 469 32.17 -1.83 -13.39
CA ALA A 469 32.70 -2.56 -14.54
C ALA A 469 31.62 -2.78 -15.62
N SER A 470 30.39 -3.14 -15.24
CA SER A 470 29.30 -3.25 -16.21
C SER A 470 28.94 -1.92 -16.85
N LEU A 471 28.94 -0.81 -16.09
CA LEU A 471 28.70 0.54 -16.63
C LEU A 471 29.84 1.00 -17.56
N ALA A 472 31.09 0.77 -17.16
CA ALA A 472 32.28 1.14 -17.93
C ALA A 472 32.38 0.37 -19.26
N THR A 473 31.83 -0.84 -19.29
CA THR A 473 31.75 -1.66 -20.51
C THR A 473 30.44 -1.49 -21.27
N LEU A 474 29.64 -0.47 -20.95
CA LEU A 474 28.34 -0.20 -21.58
C LEU A 474 27.39 -1.41 -21.56
N GLY A 475 27.49 -2.26 -20.53
CA GLY A 475 26.69 -3.47 -20.36
C GLY A 475 27.26 -4.71 -21.04
N LEU A 476 28.41 -4.65 -21.71
CA LEU A 476 29.05 -5.83 -22.32
C LEU A 476 29.59 -6.81 -21.27
N TYR A 477 29.98 -6.32 -20.09
CA TYR A 477 30.32 -7.16 -18.95
C TYR A 477 29.12 -7.30 -18.02
N ALA A 478 28.55 -8.50 -17.98
CA ALA A 478 27.60 -8.91 -16.97
C ALA A 478 28.21 -10.08 -16.20
N HIS A 479 28.56 -9.82 -14.93
CA HIS A 479 29.08 -10.86 -14.06
C HIS A 479 27.94 -11.83 -13.72
N HIS A 480 28.08 -13.06 -14.17
CA HIS A 480 27.21 -14.17 -13.83
C HIS A 480 28.05 -15.19 -13.10
N GLU A 481 27.57 -15.64 -11.96
CA GLU A 481 28.04 -16.91 -11.42
C GLU A 481 27.54 -18.02 -12.33
N SER A 482 28.39 -18.99 -12.65
CA SER A 482 28.15 -19.96 -13.72
C SER A 482 26.82 -20.70 -13.52
N ALA A 483 25.87 -20.51 -14.45
CA ALA A 483 24.57 -21.16 -14.46
C ALA A 483 24.72 -22.69 -14.35
N ASN A 484 24.32 -23.24 -13.21
CA ASN A 484 24.40 -24.66 -12.90
C ASN A 484 23.27 -25.01 -11.91
N PRO A 485 22.79 -26.26 -11.85
CA PRO A 485 21.88 -26.74 -10.80
C PRO A 485 22.40 -26.49 -9.36
N ARG A 486 23.69 -26.17 -9.24
CA ARG A 486 24.35 -25.76 -8.00
C ARG A 486 23.89 -24.39 -7.47
N ILE A 487 23.39 -23.49 -8.32
CA ILE A 487 22.91 -22.16 -7.89
C ILE A 487 21.65 -22.31 -7.05
N GLU A 488 20.69 -23.15 -7.47
CA GLU A 488 19.44 -23.35 -6.72
C GLU A 488 19.70 -24.01 -5.36
N ALA A 489 20.53 -25.06 -5.32
CA ALA A 489 20.92 -25.70 -4.06
C ALA A 489 21.69 -24.75 -3.13
N ARG A 490 22.58 -23.92 -3.68
CA ARG A 490 23.32 -22.93 -2.88
C ARG A 490 22.40 -21.83 -2.36
N LEU A 491 21.47 -21.37 -3.21
CA LEU A 491 20.51 -20.34 -2.83
C LEU A 491 19.53 -20.85 -1.76
N ASP A 492 19.11 -22.11 -1.85
CA ASP A 492 18.32 -22.79 -0.81
C ASP A 492 19.04 -22.74 0.55
N GLU A 493 20.29 -23.17 0.60
CA GLU A 493 21.13 -23.12 1.81
C GLU A 493 21.23 -21.70 2.40
N GLU A 494 21.57 -20.71 1.56
CA GLU A 494 21.71 -19.31 2.01
C GLU A 494 20.38 -18.71 2.50
N ARG A 495 19.24 -19.10 1.90
CA ARG A 495 17.91 -18.65 2.33
C ARG A 495 17.52 -19.26 3.68
N ARG A 496 17.77 -20.55 3.90
CA ARG A 496 17.53 -21.21 5.19
C ARG A 496 18.37 -20.58 6.29
N VAL A 497 19.67 -20.40 6.05
CA VAL A 497 20.57 -19.70 6.99
C VAL A 497 20.04 -18.31 7.32
N ALA A 498 19.64 -17.53 6.31
CA ALA A 498 19.08 -16.20 6.52
C ALA A 498 17.76 -16.21 7.34
N ARG A 499 16.91 -17.21 7.14
CA ARG A 499 15.66 -17.42 7.91
C ARG A 499 15.98 -17.74 9.37
N HIS A 500 16.87 -18.69 9.63
CA HIS A 500 17.31 -19.08 10.96
C HIS A 500 17.93 -17.91 11.72
N VAL A 501 18.79 -17.12 11.06
CA VAL A 501 19.37 -15.90 11.66
C VAL A 501 18.28 -14.91 12.07
N ARG A 502 17.28 -14.64 11.22
CA ARG A 502 16.15 -13.74 11.56
C ARG A 502 15.31 -14.26 12.71
N PHE A 503 15.11 -15.58 12.80
CA PHE A 503 14.43 -16.19 13.92
C PHE A 503 15.19 -15.93 15.24
N LEU A 504 16.50 -16.19 15.27
CA LEU A 504 17.35 -15.91 16.43
C LEU A 504 17.38 -14.42 16.80
N GLU A 505 17.39 -13.51 15.82
CA GLU A 505 17.24 -12.07 16.08
C GLU A 505 15.93 -11.73 16.77
N THR A 506 14.84 -12.36 16.35
CA THR A 506 13.51 -12.15 16.94
C THR A 506 13.47 -12.64 18.39
N VAL A 507 14.06 -13.82 18.64
CA VAL A 507 14.23 -14.37 19.99
C VAL A 507 14.98 -13.39 20.89
N THR A 508 16.16 -12.91 20.47
CA THR A 508 16.97 -12.00 21.30
C THR A 508 16.34 -10.63 21.61
N ARG A 509 15.39 -10.17 20.78
CA ARG A 509 14.70 -8.87 20.95
C ARG A 509 13.47 -8.94 21.83
N SER A 510 12.79 -10.07 21.79
CA SER A 510 11.47 -10.24 22.41
C SER A 510 11.51 -10.32 23.94
N SER A 511 12.57 -10.92 24.51
CA SER A 511 12.68 -11.13 25.95
C SER A 511 14.14 -11.13 26.41
N PRO A 512 14.44 -10.60 27.61
CA PRO A 512 15.74 -10.79 28.25
C PRO A 512 16.00 -12.25 28.68
N HIS A 513 14.95 -13.08 28.83
CA HIS A 513 15.02 -14.51 29.12
C HIS A 513 14.21 -15.28 28.05
N PRO A 514 14.84 -15.85 27.01
CA PRO A 514 14.15 -16.45 25.87
C PRO A 514 13.29 -17.66 26.26
N GLU A 515 13.74 -18.42 27.25
CA GLU A 515 13.06 -19.61 27.81
C GLU A 515 11.66 -19.36 28.38
N VAL A 516 11.30 -18.11 28.67
CA VAL A 516 9.98 -17.74 29.20
C VAL A 516 8.93 -17.58 28.10
N VAL A 517 9.35 -17.12 26.91
CA VAL A 517 8.44 -16.70 25.83
C VAL A 517 8.49 -17.65 24.65
N TRP A 518 9.62 -18.32 24.42
CA TRP A 518 9.86 -19.15 23.24
C TRP A 518 9.96 -20.62 23.55
N ASN A 519 9.65 -21.43 22.54
CA ASN A 519 9.93 -22.84 22.55
C ASN A 519 11.44 -23.08 22.39
N MET A 520 12.11 -23.49 23.46
CA MET A 520 13.56 -23.71 23.46
C MET A 520 13.98 -24.88 22.57
N ASP A 521 13.10 -25.86 22.29
CA ASP A 521 13.42 -26.97 21.38
C ASP A 521 13.59 -26.45 19.94
N GLU A 522 12.79 -25.46 19.54
CA GLU A 522 12.92 -24.81 18.24
C GLU A 522 14.20 -23.97 18.17
N VAL A 523 14.55 -23.27 19.25
CA VAL A 523 15.81 -22.50 19.33
C VAL A 523 17.02 -23.43 19.23
N LYS A 524 17.02 -24.57 19.93
CA LYS A 524 18.08 -25.58 19.85
C LYS A 524 18.22 -26.14 18.44
N ARG A 525 17.10 -26.56 17.83
CA ARG A 525 17.07 -27.06 16.45
C ARG A 525 17.71 -26.07 15.48
N VAL A 526 17.32 -24.80 15.55
CA VAL A 526 17.84 -23.75 14.67
C VAL A 526 19.34 -23.48 14.91
N LEU A 527 19.81 -23.54 16.15
CA LEU A 527 21.23 -23.39 16.47
C LEU A 527 22.06 -24.57 15.94
N ASP A 528 21.54 -25.80 16.03
CA ASP A 528 22.19 -27.00 15.50
C ASP A 528 22.24 -26.98 13.96
N GLU A 529 21.14 -26.62 13.31
CA GLU A 529 21.07 -26.48 11.85
C GLU A 529 22.07 -25.43 11.34
N LEU A 530 22.15 -24.27 11.99
CA LEU A 530 23.13 -23.23 11.66
C LEU A 530 24.58 -23.66 11.92
N ALA A 531 24.82 -24.47 12.97
CA ALA A 531 26.14 -25.01 13.24
C ALA A 531 26.57 -26.01 12.14
N ALA A 532 25.62 -26.71 11.52
CA ALA A 532 25.87 -27.64 10.42
C ALA A 532 26.05 -26.94 9.05
N SER A 533 25.25 -25.93 8.74
CA SER A 533 25.32 -25.17 7.48
C SER A 533 26.38 -24.07 7.46
N GLY A 534 26.94 -23.72 8.62
CA GLY A 534 27.89 -22.63 8.80
C GLY A 534 27.21 -21.31 9.17
N PHE A 535 27.75 -20.64 10.19
CA PHE A 535 27.25 -19.35 10.64
C PHE A 535 27.84 -18.19 9.81
N PRO A 536 27.03 -17.21 9.39
CA PRO A 536 27.55 -15.96 8.86
C PRO A 536 28.37 -15.23 9.93
N SER A 537 29.56 -14.76 9.58
CA SER A 537 30.47 -14.05 10.51
C SER A 537 29.82 -12.83 11.19
N ARG A 538 28.84 -12.19 10.54
CA ARG A 538 28.08 -11.06 11.10
C ARG A 538 27.06 -11.46 12.17
N SER A 539 26.70 -12.74 12.26
CA SER A 539 25.69 -13.27 13.18
C SER A 539 26.29 -13.74 14.52
N ALA A 540 27.62 -13.72 14.68
CA ALA A 540 28.32 -14.10 15.91
C ALA A 540 27.80 -13.34 17.15
N GLN A 541 27.54 -12.03 16.99
CA GLN A 541 27.00 -11.18 18.06
C GLN A 541 25.60 -11.60 18.54
N LEU A 542 24.82 -12.27 17.70
CA LEU A 542 23.49 -12.77 18.06
C LEU A 542 23.61 -14.02 18.93
N VAL A 543 24.48 -14.95 18.55
CA VAL A 543 24.75 -16.16 19.33
C VAL A 543 25.33 -15.81 20.69
N GLU A 544 26.25 -14.85 20.76
CA GLU A 544 26.76 -14.32 22.04
C GLU A 544 25.65 -13.70 22.90
N ARG A 545 24.69 -13.00 22.27
CA ARG A 545 23.58 -12.38 23.00
C ARG A 545 22.64 -13.45 23.56
N ILE A 546 22.34 -14.50 22.80
CA ILE A 546 21.53 -15.65 23.27
C ILE A 546 22.25 -16.33 24.44
N LEU A 547 23.55 -16.59 24.32
CA LEU A 547 24.37 -17.20 25.38
C LEU A 547 24.31 -16.40 26.70
N ARG A 548 24.21 -15.06 26.61
CA ARG A 548 24.08 -14.19 27.80
C ARG A 548 22.66 -14.16 28.37
N GLN A 549 21.64 -14.36 27.55
CA GLN A 549 20.23 -14.26 27.91
C GLN A 549 19.62 -15.59 28.40
N THR A 550 20.16 -16.73 27.97
CA THR A 550 19.63 -18.06 28.30
C THR A 550 20.27 -18.64 29.56
N SER A 551 19.45 -19.26 30.42
CA SER A 551 19.91 -20.00 31.60
C SER A 551 19.95 -21.52 31.38
N ASP A 552 19.34 -22.01 30.31
CA ASP A 552 19.42 -23.41 29.87
C ASP A 552 20.83 -23.87 29.45
N GLU A 553 21.39 -24.84 30.16
CA GLU A 553 22.78 -25.32 29.99
C GLU A 553 23.02 -25.98 28.62
N GLU A 554 22.03 -26.68 28.08
CA GLU A 554 22.13 -27.32 26.76
C GLU A 554 22.23 -26.28 25.64
N THR A 555 21.37 -25.26 25.68
CA THR A 555 21.41 -24.15 24.72
C THR A 555 22.73 -23.37 24.83
N ARG A 556 23.27 -23.19 26.05
CA ARG A 556 24.59 -22.56 26.25
C ARG A 556 25.72 -23.36 25.60
N ALA A 557 25.71 -24.68 25.75
CA ALA A 557 26.70 -25.56 25.14
C ALA A 557 26.65 -25.50 23.60
N LEU A 558 25.46 -25.45 23.01
CA LEU A 558 25.28 -25.28 21.56
C LEU A 558 25.79 -23.92 21.07
N CYS A 559 25.47 -22.83 21.77
CA CYS A 559 25.99 -21.51 21.44
C CYS A 559 27.53 -21.46 21.52
N GLN A 560 28.15 -22.09 22.51
CA GLN A 560 29.62 -22.17 22.62
C GLN A 560 30.24 -22.94 21.45
N ARG A 561 29.64 -24.06 21.04
CA ARG A 561 30.08 -24.83 19.88
C ARG A 561 29.97 -24.02 18.59
N ALA A 562 28.87 -23.29 18.42
CA ALA A 562 28.68 -22.39 17.28
C ALA A 562 29.74 -21.28 17.22
N ILE A 563 30.06 -20.65 18.36
CA ILE A 563 31.12 -19.62 18.43
C ILE A 563 32.50 -20.20 18.09
N GLN A 564 32.83 -21.39 18.61
CA GLN A 564 34.10 -22.06 18.28
C GLN A 564 34.20 -22.39 16.79
N SER A 565 33.10 -22.79 16.14
CA SER A 565 33.07 -23.04 14.69
C SER A 565 33.30 -21.77 13.87
N LEU A 566 32.83 -20.62 14.35
CA LEU A 566 33.02 -19.31 13.74
C LEU A 566 34.47 -18.82 13.82
N ASP A 567 35.11 -19.01 14.98
CA ASP A 567 36.52 -18.65 15.18
C ASP A 567 37.46 -19.51 14.32
N ALA A 568 37.09 -20.78 14.09
CA ALA A 568 37.85 -21.69 13.22
C ALA A 568 37.69 -21.37 11.72
N ALA A 569 36.56 -20.80 11.30
CA ALA A 569 36.30 -20.41 9.91
C ALA A 569 36.84 -19.01 9.54
N GLY A 570 37.24 -18.22 10.54
CA GLY A 570 37.83 -16.88 10.36
C GLY A 570 39.35 -16.85 10.24
N GLN A 571 40.03 -18.00 10.44
CA GLN A 571 41.45 -18.22 10.14
C GLN A 571 41.60 -18.82 8.75
#